data_AF-A0AAW0L988-F1
#
_entry.id   AF-A0AAW0L988-F1
#
_cell.length_a   1.000
_cell.length_b   1.000
_cell.length_c   1.000
_cell.angle_alpha   90.00
_cell.angle_beta   90.00
_cell.angle_gamma   90.00
#
_symmetry.space_group_name_H-M   'P 1'
#
loop_
_entity.id
_entity.type
_entity.pdbx_description
1 polymer ?
#
loop_
_entity_poly.entity_id
_entity_poly.type
_entity_poly.pdbx_seq_one_letter_code
_entity_poly.pdbx_strand_id
1 'polypeptide(L)'
;MQRHYDKQPMRDSILTGQGYMDELDSNPNKCFEMFRMTRSYLLHLVDELIGHGYLKEGQGDVDATQAVAMLLYILGHNTQMGCVADRFQHSIETVSRHFRKVLRAFYSYARHLIKPDPDVVYLPEHLRVNKYCPWFEEGSANDSRVFEEAIGDLKHGFP
;
A
#
# COMPACT_ATOMS: atom_id res chain seq x y z
N MET A 1 28.55 -35.09 7.49
CA MET A 1 29.14 -33.76 7.27
C MET A 1 28.01 -32.73 7.24
N GLN A 2 27.84 -31.94 8.31
CA GLN A 2 26.89 -30.81 8.32
C GLN A 2 27.57 -29.61 7.65
N ARG A 3 27.05 -29.18 6.50
CA ARG A 3 27.42 -27.89 5.90
C ARG A 3 26.64 -26.81 6.63
N HIS A 4 27.27 -26.19 7.63
CA HIS A 4 26.74 -24.97 8.23
C HIS A 4 27.01 -23.83 7.25
N TYR A 5 25.94 -23.24 6.69
CA TYR A 5 26.08 -22.04 5.87
C TYR A 5 26.24 -20.84 6.80
N ASP A 6 27.36 -20.14 6.71
CA ASP A 6 27.52 -18.85 7.37
C ASP A 6 26.56 -17.84 6.75
N LYS A 7 25.54 -17.44 7.51
CA LYS A 7 24.55 -16.46 7.07
C LYS A 7 25.21 -15.09 7.02
N GLN A 8 25.40 -14.54 5.82
CA GLN A 8 25.82 -13.16 5.66
C GLN A 8 24.60 -12.23 5.74
N PRO A 9 24.70 -11.09 6.45
CA PRO A 9 23.65 -10.09 6.43
C PRO A 9 23.54 -9.48 5.03
N MET A 10 22.32 -9.32 4.52
CA MET A 10 22.06 -8.75 3.18
C MET A 10 21.61 -7.29 3.23
N ARG A 11 21.10 -6.83 4.37
CA ARG A 11 20.56 -5.48 4.59
C ARG A 11 21.32 -4.82 5.72
N ASP A 12 22.48 -4.30 5.35
CA ASP A 12 23.53 -3.77 6.22
C ASP A 12 23.78 -2.27 6.01
N SER A 13 22.87 -1.58 5.31
CA SER A 13 22.96 -0.12 5.19
C SER A 13 22.87 0.54 6.57
N ILE A 14 23.68 1.58 6.74
CA ILE A 14 23.66 2.45 7.93
C ILE A 14 22.32 3.20 8.02
N LEU A 15 21.70 3.51 6.87
CA LEU A 15 20.40 4.16 6.82
C LEU A 15 19.29 3.12 6.99
N THR A 16 18.70 3.08 8.17
CA THR A 16 17.57 2.21 8.51
C THR A 16 16.28 2.67 7.82
N GLY A 17 15.24 1.82 7.80
CA GLY A 17 13.91 2.22 7.33
C GLY A 17 13.37 3.47 8.03
N GLN A 18 13.56 3.58 9.36
CA GLN A 18 13.22 4.78 10.11
C GLN A 18 14.07 5.99 9.69
N GLY A 19 15.39 5.82 9.56
CA GLY A 19 16.26 6.91 9.12
C GLY A 19 15.90 7.44 7.74
N TYR A 20 15.45 6.55 6.83
CA TYR A 20 14.92 6.98 5.54
C TYR A 20 13.64 7.82 5.67
N MET A 21 12.73 7.47 6.59
CA MET A 21 11.55 8.30 6.87
C MET A 21 11.96 9.69 7.40
N ASP A 22 12.94 9.75 8.29
CA ASP A 22 13.42 11.01 8.86
C ASP A 22 14.09 11.92 7.79
N GLU A 23 14.76 11.34 6.78
CA GLU A 23 15.28 12.09 5.64
C GLU A 23 14.18 12.71 4.77
N LEU A 24 13.04 12.03 4.64
CA LEU A 24 11.89 12.55 3.90
C LEU A 24 11.19 13.68 4.65
N ASP A 25 11.26 13.68 5.98
CA ASP A 25 10.72 14.75 6.82
C ASP A 25 11.45 16.07 6.62
N SER A 26 12.74 15.99 6.28
CA SER A 26 13.59 17.15 6.06
C SER A 26 13.27 17.90 4.76
N ASN A 27 12.50 17.30 3.83
CA ASN A 27 12.12 17.95 2.57
C ASN A 27 10.71 17.53 2.09
N PRO A 28 9.71 18.42 2.18
CA PRO A 28 8.33 18.13 1.77
C PRO A 28 8.17 17.62 0.33
N ASN A 29 9.02 18.07 -0.59
CA ASN A 29 8.96 17.66 -1.99
C ASN A 29 9.38 16.20 -2.17
N LYS A 30 10.33 15.70 -1.37
CA LYS A 30 10.77 14.30 -1.45
C LYS A 30 9.65 13.33 -1.08
N CYS A 31 8.86 13.66 -0.05
CA CYS A 31 7.74 12.81 0.36
C CYS A 31 6.73 12.65 -0.78
N PHE A 32 6.36 13.76 -1.44
CA PHE A 32 5.47 13.71 -2.60
C PHE A 32 6.09 12.96 -3.78
N GLU A 33 7.38 13.17 -4.05
CA GLU A 33 8.08 12.49 -5.12
C GLU A 33 8.09 10.97 -4.93
N MET A 34 8.34 10.49 -3.71
CA MET A 34 8.50 9.07 -3.37
C MET A 34 7.18 8.34 -3.09
N PHE A 35 6.17 9.02 -2.56
CA PHE A 35 4.91 8.39 -2.11
C PHE A 35 3.67 8.90 -2.84
N ARG A 36 3.82 9.87 -3.75
CA ARG A 36 2.70 10.57 -4.43
C ARG A 36 1.74 11.27 -3.46
N MET A 37 2.21 11.54 -2.25
CA MET A 37 1.45 12.11 -1.16
C MET A 37 2.38 12.98 -0.32
N THR A 38 1.91 14.12 0.18
CA THR A 38 2.71 14.93 1.11
C THR A 38 2.75 14.25 2.48
N ARG A 39 3.72 14.64 3.31
CA ARG A 39 3.86 14.09 4.66
C ARG A 39 2.60 14.31 5.52
N SER A 40 1.99 15.48 5.44
CA SER A 40 0.76 15.78 6.17
C SER A 40 -0.37 14.81 5.82
N TYR A 41 -0.56 14.51 4.53
CA TYR A 41 -1.57 13.55 4.10
C TYR A 41 -1.20 12.12 4.44
N LEU A 42 0.09 11.76 4.41
CA LEU A 42 0.56 10.44 4.83
C LEU A 42 0.24 10.18 6.30
N LEU A 43 0.57 11.11 7.19
CA LEU A 43 0.29 10.99 8.62
C LEU A 43 -1.22 10.97 8.89
N HIS A 44 -1.96 11.87 8.25
CA HIS A 44 -3.42 11.89 8.36
C HIS A 44 -4.05 10.55 7.91
N LEU A 45 -3.56 9.97 6.82
CA LEU A 45 -4.02 8.66 6.36
C LEU A 45 -3.70 7.54 7.36
N VAL A 46 -2.51 7.56 7.97
CA VAL A 46 -2.13 6.60 9.02
C VAL A 46 -3.06 6.74 10.22
N ASP A 47 -3.32 7.97 10.66
CA ASP A 47 -4.22 8.27 11.78
C ASP A 47 -5.65 7.78 11.50
N GLU A 48 -6.18 8.00 10.29
CA GLU A 48 -7.49 7.51 9.87
C GLU A 48 -7.55 5.97 9.90
N LEU A 49 -6.54 5.29 9.35
CA LEU A 49 -6.48 3.83 9.35
C LEU A 49 -6.39 3.24 10.76
N ILE A 50 -5.69 3.92 11.68
CA ILE A 50 -5.58 3.52 13.09
C ILE A 50 -6.87 3.83 13.84
N GLY A 51 -7.43 5.03 13.67
CA GLY A 51 -8.65 5.49 14.33
C GLY A 51 -9.86 4.64 14.00
N HIS A 52 -9.95 4.14 12.76
CA HIS A 52 -10.97 3.17 12.35
C HIS A 52 -10.65 1.70 12.72
N GLY A 53 -9.46 1.43 13.26
CA GLY A 53 -9.04 0.10 13.68
C GLY A 53 -8.62 -0.84 12.53
N TYR A 54 -8.40 -0.33 11.32
CA TYR A 54 -7.91 -1.12 10.18
C TYR A 54 -6.42 -1.40 10.25
N LEU A 55 -5.68 -0.53 10.91
CA LEU A 55 -4.27 -0.69 11.20
C LEU A 55 -4.05 -0.55 12.70
N LYS A 56 -3.13 -1.35 13.25
CA LYS A 56 -2.69 -1.19 14.64
C LYS A 56 -1.46 -0.31 14.65
N GLU A 57 -1.32 0.55 15.65
CA GLU A 57 -0.03 1.15 15.98
C GLU A 57 1.04 0.05 16.04
N GLY A 58 2.18 0.32 15.41
CA GLY A 58 3.20 -0.70 15.18
C GLY A 58 3.71 -1.29 16.49
N GLN A 59 3.85 -2.62 16.52
CA GLN A 59 4.65 -3.32 17.53
C GLN A 59 5.72 -4.10 16.77
N GLY A 60 6.98 -3.65 16.85
CA GLY A 60 8.13 -4.26 16.17
C GLY A 60 8.96 -3.27 15.33
N ASP A 61 9.78 -3.80 14.43
CA ASP A 61 10.77 -3.03 13.64
C ASP A 61 10.17 -2.16 12.53
N VAL A 62 8.87 -2.30 12.23
CA VAL A 62 8.17 -1.51 11.20
C VAL A 62 6.94 -0.87 11.85
N ASP A 63 6.95 0.45 11.96
CA ASP A 63 5.77 1.18 12.42
C ASP A 63 4.68 1.30 11.34
N ALA A 64 3.51 1.82 11.73
CA ALA A 64 2.37 1.98 10.84
C ALA A 64 2.67 2.91 9.66
N THR A 65 3.41 4.00 9.89
CA THR A 65 3.78 4.99 8.88
C THR A 65 4.75 4.40 7.85
N GLN A 66 5.78 3.68 8.30
CA GLN A 66 6.71 2.95 7.44
C GLN A 66 5.98 1.90 6.60
N ALA A 67 5.03 1.16 7.21
CA ALA A 67 4.24 0.16 6.48
C ALA A 67 3.39 0.81 5.36
N VAL A 68 2.75 1.95 5.65
CA VAL A 68 1.98 2.72 4.65
C VAL A 68 2.89 3.29 3.57
N ALA A 69 4.06 3.82 3.95
CA ALA A 69 5.07 4.32 3.03
C ALA A 69 5.57 3.24 2.06
N MET A 70 5.81 2.00 2.54
CA MET A 70 6.20 0.88 1.66
C MET A 70 5.13 0.60 0.60
N LEU A 71 3.84 0.58 0.98
CA LEU A 71 2.74 0.40 0.04
C LEU A 71 2.70 1.52 -1.01
N LEU A 72 2.75 2.78 -0.56
CA LEU A 72 2.68 3.94 -1.45
C LEU A 72 3.89 4.03 -2.37
N TYR A 73 5.08 3.64 -1.92
CA TYR A 73 6.27 3.57 -2.77
C TYR A 73 6.07 2.54 -3.89
N ILE A 74 5.55 1.35 -3.56
CA ILE A 74 5.23 0.29 -4.54
C ILE A 74 4.22 0.79 -5.56
N LEU A 75 3.09 1.32 -5.11
CA LEU A 75 2.01 1.76 -5.99
C LEU A 75 2.36 3.01 -6.79
N GLY A 76 3.06 3.97 -6.18
CA GLY A 76 3.41 5.26 -6.78
C GLY A 76 4.48 5.19 -7.87
N HIS A 77 5.27 4.12 -7.87
CA HIS A 77 6.37 3.90 -8.82
C HIS A 77 6.33 2.56 -9.55
N ASN A 78 5.33 1.71 -9.28
CA ASN A 78 5.28 0.34 -9.79
C ASN A 78 6.58 -0.45 -9.50
N THR A 79 7.14 -0.28 -8.29
CA THR A 79 8.44 -0.86 -7.94
C THR A 79 8.30 -2.27 -7.38
N GLN A 80 9.29 -3.12 -7.67
CA GLN A 80 9.36 -4.47 -7.10
C GLN A 80 9.62 -4.45 -5.59
N MET A 81 9.09 -5.45 -4.87
CA MET A 81 9.29 -5.59 -3.42
C MET A 81 10.77 -5.67 -3.02
N GLY A 82 11.63 -6.22 -3.88
CA GLY A 82 13.07 -6.30 -3.66
C GLY A 82 13.74 -4.93 -3.47
N CYS A 83 13.36 -3.94 -4.29
CA CYS A 83 13.86 -2.57 -4.23
C CYS A 83 13.39 -1.85 -2.97
N VAL A 84 12.15 -2.09 -2.55
CA VAL A 84 11.58 -1.50 -1.32
C VAL A 84 12.22 -2.11 -0.10
N ALA A 85 12.44 -3.42 -0.13
CA ALA A 85 13.12 -4.14 0.92
C ALA A 85 14.55 -3.60 1.09
N ASP A 86 15.22 -3.27 -0.01
CA ASP A 86 16.53 -2.61 0.02
C ASP A 86 16.43 -1.19 0.58
N ARG A 87 15.51 -0.37 0.07
CA ARG A 87 15.32 1.01 0.54
C ARG A 87 15.06 1.11 2.04
N PHE A 88 14.15 0.29 2.55
CA PHE A 88 13.73 0.31 3.96
C PHE A 88 14.54 -0.65 4.83
N GLN A 89 15.54 -1.35 4.29
CA GLN A 89 16.39 -2.29 5.02
C GLN A 89 15.65 -3.40 5.77
N HIS A 90 14.61 -3.95 5.14
CA HIS A 90 13.87 -5.10 5.66
C HIS A 90 14.00 -6.31 4.74
N SER A 91 13.66 -7.50 5.24
CA SER A 91 13.54 -8.68 4.38
C SER A 91 12.37 -8.51 3.38
N ILE A 92 12.48 -9.16 2.22
CA ILE A 92 11.39 -9.18 1.23
C ILE A 92 10.11 -9.74 1.86
N GLU A 93 10.23 -10.76 2.71
CA GLU A 93 9.10 -11.31 3.48
C GLU A 93 8.42 -10.25 4.35
N THR A 94 9.22 -9.40 5.03
CA THR A 94 8.69 -8.32 5.87
C THR A 94 7.96 -7.28 5.04
N VAL A 95 8.53 -6.85 3.91
CA VAL A 95 7.85 -5.93 2.98
C VAL A 95 6.56 -6.54 2.46
N SER A 96 6.59 -7.79 2.01
CA SER A 96 5.45 -8.50 1.45
C SER A 96 4.31 -8.68 2.46
N ARG A 97 4.65 -8.93 3.74
CA ARG A 97 3.69 -9.01 4.84
C ARG A 97 3.04 -7.66 5.13
N HIS A 98 3.82 -6.59 5.23
CA HIS A 98 3.31 -5.25 5.50
C HIS A 98 2.51 -4.69 4.33
N PHE A 99 2.96 -4.91 3.09
CA PHE A 99 2.22 -4.58 1.88
C PHE A 99 0.80 -5.15 1.91
N ARG A 100 0.66 -6.48 2.13
CA ARG A 100 -0.67 -7.11 2.19
C ARG A 100 -1.52 -6.62 3.36
N LYS A 101 -0.91 -6.40 4.54
CA LYS A 101 -1.59 -5.88 5.73
C LYS A 101 -2.18 -4.50 5.45
N VAL A 102 -1.38 -3.59 4.91
CA VAL A 102 -1.81 -2.22 4.62
C VAL A 102 -2.77 -2.18 3.44
N LEU A 103 -2.58 -2.98 2.40
CA LEU A 103 -3.51 -3.05 1.27
C LEU A 103 -4.93 -3.45 1.73
N ARG A 104 -5.04 -4.43 2.65
CA ARG A 104 -6.33 -4.80 3.26
C ARG A 104 -6.94 -3.67 4.10
N ALA A 105 -6.11 -2.91 4.81
CA ALA A 105 -6.55 -1.75 5.57
C ALA A 105 -7.11 -0.65 4.65
N PHE A 106 -6.39 -0.34 3.56
CA PHE A 106 -6.84 0.59 2.52
C PHE A 106 -8.14 0.13 1.88
N TYR A 107 -8.25 -1.16 1.55
CA TYR A 107 -9.47 -1.72 1.00
C TYR A 107 -10.66 -1.52 1.95
N SER A 108 -10.47 -1.78 3.24
CA SER A 108 -11.51 -1.60 4.26
C SER A 108 -11.91 -0.12 4.43
N TYR A 109 -10.93 0.77 4.37
CA TYR A 109 -11.13 2.22 4.47
C TYR A 109 -11.78 2.80 3.20
N ALA A 110 -11.44 2.30 2.01
CA ALA A 110 -12.05 2.71 0.75
C ALA A 110 -13.57 2.50 0.74
N ARG A 111 -14.08 1.43 1.38
CA ARG A 111 -15.53 1.21 1.55
C ARG A 111 -16.23 2.28 2.41
N HIS A 112 -15.48 3.01 3.23
CA HIS A 112 -16.01 4.11 4.04
C HIS A 112 -16.05 5.41 3.24
N LEU A 113 -15.02 5.65 2.41
CA LEU A 113 -14.87 6.86 1.61
C LEU A 113 -15.67 6.84 0.31
N ILE A 114 -15.60 5.74 -0.42
CA ILE A 114 -16.19 5.58 -1.74
C ILE A 114 -17.52 4.85 -1.55
N LYS A 115 -18.59 5.62 -1.37
CA LYS A 115 -19.95 5.10 -1.34
C LYS A 115 -20.69 5.59 -2.58
N PRO A 116 -21.43 4.71 -3.27
CA PRO A 116 -22.33 5.18 -4.32
C PRO A 116 -23.33 6.14 -3.71
N ASP A 117 -23.56 7.24 -4.40
CA ASP A 117 -24.62 8.17 -4.05
C ASP A 117 -25.95 7.39 -4.08
N PRO A 118 -26.70 7.32 -2.96
CA PRO A 118 -27.95 6.55 -2.91
C PRO A 118 -28.99 7.07 -3.90
N ASP A 119 -28.88 8.32 -4.35
CA ASP A 119 -29.80 8.93 -5.32
C ASP A 119 -29.39 8.63 -6.78
N VAL A 120 -28.19 8.09 -7.00
CA VAL A 120 -27.69 7.69 -8.32
C VAL A 120 -28.00 6.21 -8.56
N VAL A 121 -29.19 5.94 -9.11
CA VAL A 121 -29.68 4.59 -9.44
C VAL A 121 -29.01 3.99 -10.69
N TYR A 122 -28.47 4.85 -11.57
CA TYR A 122 -27.86 4.45 -12.83
C TYR A 122 -26.55 5.19 -13.09
N LEU A 123 -25.58 4.50 -13.69
CA LEU A 123 -24.35 5.11 -14.17
C LEU A 123 -24.70 6.19 -15.23
N PRO A 124 -24.27 7.46 -15.05
CA PRO A 124 -24.50 8.53 -16.03
C PRO A 124 -24.12 8.12 -17.45
N GLU A 125 -24.91 8.53 -18.45
CA GLU A 125 -24.79 8.06 -19.83
C GLU A 125 -23.40 8.26 -20.46
N HIS A 126 -22.73 9.36 -20.11
CA HIS A 126 -21.36 9.65 -20.55
C HIS A 126 -20.29 8.71 -19.95
N LEU A 127 -20.59 8.06 -18.82
CA LEU A 127 -19.73 7.04 -18.24
C LEU A 127 -20.02 5.65 -18.82
N ARG A 128 -21.24 5.41 -19.36
CA ARG A 128 -21.67 4.11 -19.95
C ARG A 128 -20.91 3.69 -21.21
N VAL A 129 -20.17 4.61 -21.82
CA VAL A 129 -19.36 4.35 -23.04
C VAL A 129 -17.89 4.07 -22.69
N ASN A 130 -17.53 4.06 -21.40
CA ASN A 130 -16.16 3.85 -20.97
C ASN A 130 -15.76 2.38 -21.07
N LYS A 131 -14.51 2.09 -21.48
CA LYS A 131 -13.93 0.73 -21.49
C LYS A 131 -13.94 0.06 -20.10
N TYR A 132 -14.11 0.83 -19.04
CA TYR A 132 -14.22 0.36 -17.67
C TYR A 132 -15.67 0.09 -17.20
N CYS A 133 -16.69 0.35 -18.02
CA CYS A 133 -18.10 0.08 -17.69
C CYS A 133 -18.41 -1.31 -17.15
N PRO A 134 -17.84 -2.41 -17.68
CA PRO A 134 -18.18 -3.76 -17.21
C PRO A 134 -17.94 -3.94 -15.70
N TRP A 135 -17.02 -3.18 -15.11
CA TRP A 135 -16.71 -3.21 -13.68
C TRP A 135 -17.72 -2.44 -12.80
N PHE A 136 -18.59 -1.64 -13.41
CA PHE A 136 -19.57 -0.78 -12.72
C PHE A 136 -21.03 -1.22 -12.89
N GLU A 137 -21.34 -2.12 -13.84
CA GLU A 137 -22.73 -2.52 -14.18
C GLU A 137 -23.33 -3.61 -13.28
N GLU A 138 -22.52 -4.53 -12.79
CA GLU A 138 -22.91 -5.37 -11.66
C GLU A 138 -22.67 -4.57 -10.39
N GLY A 139 -23.45 -4.75 -9.32
CA GLY A 139 -23.26 -4.09 -8.01
C GLY A 139 -21.90 -4.35 -7.32
N SER A 140 -20.89 -4.73 -8.10
CA SER A 140 -19.50 -5.01 -7.79
C SER A 140 -18.66 -3.79 -7.43
N ALA A 141 -19.15 -2.57 -7.64
CA ALA A 141 -18.54 -1.37 -7.04
C ALA A 141 -18.51 -1.43 -5.50
N ASN A 142 -19.41 -2.23 -4.90
CA ASN A 142 -19.42 -2.56 -3.47
C ASN A 142 -18.83 -3.95 -3.15
N ASP A 143 -18.36 -4.67 -4.17
CA ASP A 143 -17.90 -6.04 -4.02
C ASP A 143 -16.37 -6.09 -3.96
N SER A 144 -15.88 -6.30 -2.74
CA SER A 144 -14.52 -6.74 -2.42
C SER A 144 -13.96 -7.79 -3.39
N ARG A 145 -14.82 -8.61 -3.97
CA ARG A 145 -14.46 -9.65 -4.91
C ARG A 145 -13.75 -9.15 -6.15
N VAL A 146 -14.05 -7.95 -6.65
CA VAL A 146 -13.34 -7.41 -7.83
C VAL A 146 -11.88 -7.16 -7.52
N PHE A 147 -11.59 -6.60 -6.34
CA PHE A 147 -10.21 -6.41 -5.89
C PHE A 147 -9.54 -7.72 -5.50
N GLU A 148 -10.25 -8.65 -4.84
CA GLU A 148 -9.71 -9.97 -4.48
C GLU A 148 -9.45 -10.84 -5.73
N GLU A 149 -10.29 -10.79 -6.76
CA GLU A 149 -10.05 -11.44 -8.07
C GLU A 149 -8.89 -10.77 -8.81
N ALA A 150 -8.80 -9.43 -8.81
CA ALA A 150 -7.69 -8.72 -9.42
C ALA A 150 -6.34 -9.00 -8.73
N ILE A 151 -6.34 -9.23 -7.42
CA ILE A 151 -5.15 -9.62 -6.64
C ILE A 151 -4.85 -11.12 -6.80
N GLY A 152 -5.87 -11.96 -7.00
CA GLY A 152 -5.75 -13.41 -7.14
C GLY A 152 -5.40 -13.90 -8.56
N ASP A 153 -5.68 -13.11 -9.59
CA ASP A 153 -5.37 -13.48 -10.98
C ASP A 153 -3.90 -13.20 -11.32
N LEU A 154 -3.12 -14.28 -11.39
CA LEU A 154 -1.70 -14.31 -11.78
C LEU A 154 -1.42 -13.67 -13.16
N LYS A 155 -2.45 -13.49 -14.01
CA LYS A 155 -2.30 -12.84 -15.33
C LYS A 155 -2.10 -11.34 -15.25
N HIS A 156 -2.45 -10.71 -14.12
CA HIS A 156 -2.40 -9.25 -13.98
C HIS A 156 -1.09 -8.72 -13.41
N GLY A 157 -0.15 -9.60 -13.04
CA GLY A 157 1.24 -9.22 -12.81
C GLY A 157 1.42 -8.13 -11.75
N PHE A 158 0.57 -8.12 -10.72
CA PHE A 158 0.89 -7.34 -9.53
C PHE A 158 2.15 -7.97 -8.89
N PRO A 159 3.19 -7.17 -8.60
CA PRO A 159 4.43 -7.66 -8.03
C PRO A 159 4.26 -8.28 -6.64
#